data_AF-A0A1I4SWR2-F1
#
_entry.id   AF-A0A1I4SWR2-F1
#
_cell.length_a   1.000
_cell.length_b   1.000
_cell.length_c   1.000
_cell.angle_alpha   90.00
_cell.angle_beta   90.00
_cell.angle_gamma   90.00
#
_symmetry.space_group_name_H-M   'P 1'
#
loop_
_entity.id
_entity.type
_entity.pdbx_description
1 polymer ?
#
loop_
_entity_poly.entity_id
_entity_poly.type
_entity_poly.pdbx_seq_one_letter_code
_entity_poly.pdbx_strand_id
1 'polypeptide(L)'
;MTRTNRIIIALIILIALSFAFEGMKHSETEDSIILSEPWDHSPITVYIDDKDVPEHYSPSYREDVEKALEYWESGGNGQLTYEADFEIVDVDNADILVMWVDNLEEDAGVDNGVAGFARPYIVNGRFERIDIVLETGNYQGYSWVQYGDIAMKDIATHELGHALGLGHSSDRDDIMYPTYDRRENLNPLLLHSTWPVLLLLIIAAVTIISYHGTGWLHYRKKRKNLEDDIFSDMNEEERNE
;
A
#
# COMPACT_ATOMS: atom_id res chain seq x y z
N MET A 1 31.96 -22.68 -24.03
CA MET A 1 30.56 -22.20 -23.86
C MET A 1 30.44 -20.85 -24.55
N THR A 2 29.61 -20.75 -25.58
CA THR A 2 29.48 -19.51 -26.39
C THR A 2 28.89 -18.38 -25.54
N ARG A 3 29.19 -17.13 -25.92
CA ARG A 3 28.74 -15.92 -25.21
C ARG A 3 27.21 -15.88 -25.06
N THR A 4 26.49 -16.45 -26.03
CA THR A 4 25.04 -16.65 -26.04
C THR A 4 24.56 -17.63 -24.96
N ASN A 5 25.26 -18.74 -24.73
CA ASN A 5 24.89 -19.71 -23.69
C ASN A 5 25.04 -19.15 -22.27
N ARG A 6 25.98 -18.20 -22.06
CA ARG A 6 26.16 -17.52 -20.77
C ARG A 6 25.02 -16.53 -20.48
N ILE A 7 24.49 -15.86 -21.51
CA ILE A 7 23.39 -14.91 -21.37
C ILE A 7 22.07 -15.64 -21.06
N ILE A 8 21.83 -16.78 -21.72
CA ILE A 8 20.62 -17.59 -21.49
C ILE A 8 20.62 -18.15 -20.07
N ILE A 9 21.76 -18.65 -19.59
CA ILE A 9 21.87 -19.17 -18.21
C ILE A 9 21.68 -18.05 -17.18
N ALA A 10 22.23 -16.86 -17.42
CA ALA A 10 22.03 -15.71 -16.54
C ALA A 10 20.55 -15.28 -16.46
N LEU A 11 19.84 -15.30 -17.59
CA LEU A 11 18.39 -15.02 -17.65
C LEU A 11 17.56 -16.06 -16.90
N ILE A 12 17.88 -17.35 -17.05
CA ILE A 12 17.17 -18.42 -16.32
C ILE A 12 17.39 -18.29 -14.81
N ILE A 13 18.60 -17.94 -14.37
CA ILE A 13 18.89 -17.70 -12.95
C ILE A 13 18.14 -16.48 -12.44
N LEU A 14 18.09 -15.38 -13.20
CA LEU A 14 17.34 -14.17 -12.84
C LEU A 14 15.83 -14.43 -12.71
N ILE A 15 15.27 -15.21 -13.64
CA ILE A 15 13.85 -15.61 -13.62
C ILE A 15 13.59 -16.56 -12.43
N ALA A 16 14.47 -17.53 -12.18
CA ALA A 16 14.36 -18.41 -11.02
C ALA A 16 14.48 -17.66 -9.68
N LEU A 17 15.33 -16.63 -9.61
CA LEU A 17 15.44 -15.75 -8.44
C LEU A 17 14.19 -14.88 -8.24
N SER A 18 13.53 -14.44 -9.32
CA SER A 18 12.28 -13.67 -9.21
C SER A 18 11.14 -14.53 -8.68
N PHE A 19 11.04 -15.79 -9.12
CA PHE A 19 10.07 -16.75 -8.57
C PHE A 19 10.41 -17.23 -7.15
N ALA A 20 11.71 -17.26 -6.78
CA ALA A 20 12.11 -17.59 -5.42
C ALA A 20 11.79 -16.46 -4.41
N PHE A 21 11.64 -15.22 -4.87
CA PHE A 21 11.33 -14.07 -4.02
C PHE A 21 9.83 -13.95 -3.69
N GLU A 22 8.94 -14.44 -4.57
CA GLU A 22 7.49 -14.54 -4.30
C GLU A 22 7.12 -15.60 -3.25
N GLY A 23 8.05 -16.51 -2.93
CA GLY A 23 7.84 -17.60 -1.97
C GLY A 23 8.05 -17.22 -0.50
N MET A 24 8.52 -16.01 -0.20
CA MET A 24 8.69 -15.53 1.17
C MET A 24 7.51 -14.66 1.59
N LYS A 25 6.30 -15.25 1.58
CA LYS A 25 5.21 -14.69 2.38
C LYS A 25 5.62 -14.83 3.85
N HIS A 26 5.75 -13.70 4.53
CA HIS A 26 5.94 -13.66 5.97
C HIS A 26 4.77 -14.42 6.60
N SER A 27 5.06 -15.55 7.23
CA SER A 27 4.11 -16.29 8.04
C SER A 27 3.97 -15.54 9.36
N GLU A 28 3.19 -14.47 9.39
CA GLU A 28 2.72 -13.93 10.65
C GLU A 28 1.79 -14.97 11.27
N THR A 29 2.21 -15.49 12.41
CA THR A 29 1.55 -16.57 13.11
C THR A 29 0.14 -16.16 13.53
N GLU A 30 -0.79 -16.94 13.03
CA GLU A 30 -2.23 -17.00 13.24
C GLU A 30 -2.56 -17.24 14.72
N ASP A 31 -2.77 -16.18 15.49
CA ASP A 31 -3.46 -16.22 16.79
C ASP A 31 -4.38 -15.00 16.89
N SER A 32 -5.71 -15.22 16.88
CA SER A 32 -6.73 -14.17 16.89
C SER A 32 -6.80 -13.40 18.22
N ILE A 33 -6.16 -13.91 19.28
CA ILE A 33 -6.03 -13.29 20.59
C ILE A 33 -4.56 -13.38 21.01
N ILE A 34 -3.91 -12.24 21.19
CA ILE A 34 -2.54 -12.11 21.65
C ILE A 34 -2.49 -12.33 23.17
N LEU A 35 -3.44 -11.73 23.92
CA LEU A 35 -3.59 -11.87 25.37
C LEU A 35 -5.08 -11.78 25.75
N SER A 36 -5.61 -12.78 26.45
CA SER A 36 -7.04 -12.83 26.82
C SER A 36 -7.43 -11.85 27.94
N GLU A 37 -6.50 -11.53 28.83
CA GLU A 37 -6.68 -10.54 29.90
C GLU A 37 -5.43 -9.65 29.95
N PRO A 38 -5.30 -8.71 29.01
CA PRO A 38 -4.09 -7.89 28.89
C PRO A 38 -3.89 -6.95 30.09
N TRP A 39 -4.97 -6.41 30.64
CA TRP A 39 -4.97 -5.49 31.78
C TRP A 39 -5.39 -6.22 33.06
N ASP A 40 -4.95 -5.74 34.23
CA ASP A 40 -5.33 -6.28 35.55
C ASP A 40 -6.34 -5.40 36.31
N HIS A 41 -6.80 -4.34 35.67
CA HIS A 41 -7.71 -3.36 36.24
C HIS A 41 -8.71 -2.85 35.20
N SER A 42 -9.73 -2.16 35.70
CA SER A 42 -10.80 -1.50 34.95
C SER A 42 -11.28 -0.30 35.79
N PRO A 43 -11.55 0.88 35.20
CA PRO A 43 -11.41 1.22 33.78
C PRO A 43 -9.94 1.30 33.33
N ILE A 44 -9.71 1.15 32.04
CA ILE A 44 -8.41 1.38 31.38
C ILE A 44 -8.30 2.87 31.05
N THR A 45 -7.27 3.54 31.54
CA THR A 45 -7.11 4.98 31.31
C THR A 45 -6.55 5.28 29.92
N VAL A 46 -7.09 6.30 29.26
CA VAL A 46 -6.70 6.70 27.90
C VAL A 46 -6.34 8.18 27.86
N TYR A 47 -5.14 8.49 27.39
CA TYR A 47 -4.73 9.85 27.04
C TYR A 47 -4.74 10.00 25.51
N ILE A 48 -5.46 11.00 25.01
CA ILE A 48 -5.46 11.36 23.59
C ILE A 48 -4.68 12.66 23.45
N ASP A 49 -3.57 12.65 22.72
CA ASP A 49 -2.70 13.81 22.60
C ASP A 49 -3.23 14.84 21.60
N ASP A 50 -3.89 15.89 22.09
CA ASP A 50 -4.29 17.05 21.28
C ASP A 50 -3.33 18.23 21.39
N LYS A 51 -2.20 18.05 22.09
CA LYS A 51 -1.24 19.13 22.38
C LYS A 51 -0.04 19.05 21.46
N ASP A 52 0.54 17.86 21.30
CA ASP A 52 1.65 17.59 20.40
C ASP A 52 1.13 16.89 19.14
N VAL A 53 0.62 17.68 18.20
CA VAL A 53 -0.03 17.21 16.99
C VAL A 53 0.71 17.68 15.73
N PRO A 54 0.76 16.87 14.67
CA PRO A 54 1.42 17.24 13.42
C PRO A 54 0.63 18.29 12.63
N GLU A 55 1.23 18.87 11.58
CA GLU A 55 0.65 19.99 10.82
C GLU A 55 -0.73 19.64 10.24
N HIS A 56 -0.91 18.40 9.80
CA HIS A 56 -2.14 17.95 9.17
C HIS A 56 -3.06 17.19 10.11
N TYR A 57 -2.95 17.40 11.43
CA TYR A 57 -3.94 16.91 12.37
C TYR A 57 -5.32 17.56 12.15
N SER A 58 -6.37 16.75 12.24
CA SER A 58 -7.75 17.24 12.30
C SER A 58 -8.29 17.15 13.72
N PRO A 59 -8.84 18.23 14.32
CA PRO A 59 -9.48 18.15 15.63
C PRO A 59 -10.67 17.17 15.72
N SER A 60 -11.24 16.76 14.57
CA SER A 60 -12.29 15.71 14.55
C SER A 60 -11.77 14.33 14.95
N TYR A 61 -10.45 14.08 14.83
CA TYR A 61 -9.88 12.76 15.11
C TYR A 61 -9.99 12.36 16.58
N ARG A 62 -10.02 13.31 17.51
CA ARG A 62 -10.37 13.01 18.91
C ARG A 62 -11.72 12.32 19.00
N GLU A 63 -12.75 12.88 18.34
CA GLU A 63 -14.10 12.33 18.36
C GLU A 63 -14.14 10.94 17.70
N ASP A 64 -13.26 10.69 16.71
CA ASP A 64 -13.14 9.38 16.07
C ASP A 64 -12.51 8.33 16.99
N VAL A 65 -11.53 8.71 17.81
CA VAL A 65 -10.98 7.84 18.86
C VAL A 65 -12.01 7.58 19.95
N GLU A 66 -12.75 8.61 20.38
CA GLU A 66 -13.84 8.46 21.37
C GLU A 66 -14.89 7.45 20.87
N LYS A 67 -15.33 7.54 19.62
CA LYS A 67 -16.24 6.56 19.00
C LYS A 67 -15.64 5.15 18.92
N ALA A 68 -14.33 5.04 18.74
CA ALA A 68 -13.64 3.75 18.72
C ALA A 68 -13.59 3.11 20.12
N LEU A 69 -13.42 3.91 21.18
CA LEU A 69 -13.56 3.46 22.58
C LEU A 69 -14.99 2.97 22.84
N GLU A 70 -16.00 3.78 22.49
CA GLU A 70 -17.42 3.41 22.63
C GLU A 70 -17.76 2.10 21.90
N TYR A 71 -17.18 1.87 20.72
CA TYR A 71 -17.36 0.63 19.98
C TYR A 71 -16.92 -0.59 20.82
N TRP A 72 -15.75 -0.52 21.45
CA TRP A 72 -15.23 -1.61 22.27
C TRP A 72 -15.98 -1.78 23.60
N GLU A 73 -16.39 -0.69 24.24
CA GLU A 73 -17.27 -0.74 25.43
C GLU A 73 -18.64 -1.37 25.13
N SER A 74 -19.14 -1.20 23.90
CA SER A 74 -20.39 -1.82 23.44
C SER A 74 -20.27 -3.30 23.04
N GLY A 75 -19.13 -3.93 23.31
CA GLY A 75 -18.85 -5.34 23.02
C GLY A 75 -18.01 -5.58 21.75
N GLY A 76 -17.65 -4.51 21.02
CA GLY A 76 -16.74 -4.56 19.88
C GLY A 76 -17.15 -5.56 18.80
N ASN A 77 -16.19 -6.36 18.34
CA ASN A 77 -16.42 -7.45 17.40
C ASN A 77 -16.88 -8.76 18.08
N GLY A 78 -17.15 -8.74 19.40
CA GLY A 78 -17.61 -9.89 20.17
C GLY A 78 -16.54 -10.93 20.50
N GLN A 79 -15.25 -10.65 20.23
CA GLN A 79 -14.14 -11.59 20.48
C GLN A 79 -13.44 -11.39 21.84
N LEU A 80 -13.72 -10.28 22.54
CA LEU A 80 -13.16 -10.04 23.87
C LEU A 80 -13.73 -11.03 24.89
N THR A 81 -12.87 -11.55 25.76
CA THR A 81 -13.27 -12.43 26.87
C THR A 81 -13.63 -11.69 28.14
N TYR A 82 -13.58 -10.35 28.11
CA TYR A 82 -13.89 -9.44 29.21
C TYR A 82 -14.63 -8.22 28.68
N GLU A 83 -15.30 -7.48 29.56
CA GLU A 83 -15.95 -6.21 29.22
C GLU A 83 -14.90 -5.09 29.29
N ALA A 84 -14.70 -4.37 28.19
CA ALA A 84 -13.85 -3.20 28.15
C ALA A 84 -14.59 -1.99 28.72
N ASP A 85 -13.88 -1.14 29.46
CA ASP A 85 -14.37 0.09 30.08
C ASP A 85 -13.20 1.08 30.11
N PHE A 86 -13.40 2.30 29.64
CA PHE A 86 -12.33 3.29 29.49
C PHE A 86 -12.59 4.56 30.29
N GLU A 87 -11.51 5.19 30.73
CA GLU A 87 -11.55 6.53 31.34
C GLU A 87 -10.58 7.45 30.60
N ILE A 88 -11.12 8.47 29.91
CA ILE A 88 -10.27 9.49 29.27
C ILE A 88 -9.71 10.42 30.34
N VAL A 89 -8.38 10.57 30.35
CA VAL A 89 -7.63 11.42 31.29
C VAL A 89 -6.81 12.47 30.55
N ASP A 90 -6.49 13.58 31.22
CA ASP A 90 -5.73 14.71 30.64
C ASP A 90 -4.20 14.61 30.85
N VAL A 91 -3.74 13.49 31.42
CA VAL A 91 -2.34 13.23 31.80
C VAL A 91 -1.75 12.09 30.97
N ASP A 92 -0.50 12.26 30.55
CA ASP A 92 0.23 11.35 29.65
C ASP A 92 0.78 10.09 30.34
N ASN A 93 0.44 9.86 31.62
CA ASN A 93 0.77 8.64 32.36
C ASN A 93 -0.40 7.63 32.36
N ALA A 94 -1.28 7.71 31.37
CA ALA A 94 -2.37 6.78 31.15
C ALA A 94 -1.89 5.40 30.71
N ASP A 95 -2.78 4.41 30.76
CA ASP A 95 -2.52 3.05 30.31
C ASP A 95 -2.35 3.00 28.78
N ILE A 96 -3.19 3.74 28.05
CA ILE A 96 -3.12 3.89 26.60
C ILE A 96 -2.83 5.35 26.25
N LEU A 97 -1.78 5.58 25.47
CA LEU A 97 -1.46 6.90 24.91
C LEU A 97 -1.72 6.89 23.41
N VAL A 98 -2.57 7.78 22.93
CA VAL A 98 -2.86 7.97 21.50
C VAL A 98 -2.13 9.20 21.00
N MET A 99 -1.28 9.00 19.99
CA MET A 99 -0.42 10.02 19.37
C MET A 99 -0.61 10.03 17.85
N TRP A 100 -0.17 11.11 17.22
CA TRP A 100 -0.39 11.38 15.80
C TRP A 100 0.92 11.65 15.06
N VAL A 101 1.00 11.20 13.81
CA VAL A 101 2.13 11.50 12.91
C VAL A 101 1.63 11.83 11.51
N ASP A 102 2.39 12.61 10.75
CA ASP A 102 2.04 12.91 9.36
C ASP A 102 2.44 11.78 8.41
N ASN A 103 3.50 11.03 8.75
CA ASN A 103 3.96 9.90 7.96
C ASN A 103 4.66 8.86 8.84
N LEU A 104 4.05 7.70 9.01
CA LEU A 104 4.60 6.62 9.85
C LEU A 104 5.96 6.08 9.34
N GLU A 105 6.20 6.12 8.03
CA GLU A 105 7.48 5.66 7.46
C GLU A 105 8.62 6.60 7.87
N GLU A 106 8.39 7.92 7.77
CA GLU A 106 9.39 8.94 8.08
C GLU A 106 9.55 9.15 9.59
N ASP A 107 8.44 9.23 10.31
CA ASP A 107 8.41 9.63 11.71
C ASP A 107 8.61 8.45 12.68
N ALA A 108 8.22 7.23 12.27
CA ALA A 108 8.26 6.05 13.13
C ALA A 108 9.05 4.85 12.54
N GLY A 109 9.54 4.95 11.30
CA GLY A 109 10.34 3.90 10.65
C GLY A 109 9.57 2.61 10.37
N VAL A 110 8.24 2.71 10.19
CA VAL A 110 7.34 1.58 9.95
C VAL A 110 7.29 1.26 8.46
N ASP A 111 7.08 -0.02 8.11
CA ASP A 111 6.95 -0.48 6.73
C ASP A 111 5.82 0.26 5.99
N ASN A 112 6.06 0.53 4.70
CA ASN A 112 5.12 1.24 3.86
C ASN A 112 3.81 0.44 3.73
N GLY A 113 2.69 1.03 4.13
CA GLY A 113 1.41 0.32 4.12
C GLY A 113 0.60 0.49 5.39
N VAL A 114 1.28 0.76 6.50
CA VAL A 114 0.70 0.85 7.84
C VAL A 114 0.13 2.25 8.07
N ALA A 115 -1.09 2.33 8.61
CA ALA A 115 -1.78 3.60 8.91
C ALA A 115 -1.91 3.87 10.42
N GLY A 116 -1.56 2.88 11.25
CA GLY A 116 -1.48 2.99 12.70
C GLY A 116 -0.72 1.79 13.27
N PHE A 117 -0.23 1.89 14.50
CA PHE A 117 0.24 0.73 15.25
C PHE A 117 -0.01 0.90 16.75
N ALA A 118 -0.28 -0.22 17.42
CA ALA A 118 -0.26 -0.33 18.88
C ALA A 118 1.03 -1.02 19.36
N ARG A 119 1.80 -0.34 20.22
CA ARG A 119 3.04 -0.87 20.81
C ARG A 119 2.83 -1.16 22.30
N PRO A 120 2.77 -2.44 22.70
CA PRO A 120 2.63 -2.79 24.10
C PRO A 120 3.95 -2.81 24.87
N TYR A 121 3.91 -2.31 26.11
CA TYR A 121 4.93 -2.51 27.13
C TYR A 121 4.41 -3.55 28.13
N ILE A 122 5.06 -4.72 28.14
CA ILE A 122 4.56 -5.89 28.88
C ILE A 122 5.43 -6.14 30.11
N VAL A 123 4.81 -6.20 31.29
CA VAL A 123 5.45 -6.56 32.55
C VAL A 123 4.68 -7.70 33.20
N ASN A 124 5.37 -8.77 33.60
CA ASN A 124 4.78 -9.97 34.21
C ASN A 124 3.65 -10.62 33.38
N GLY A 125 3.71 -10.52 32.05
CA GLY A 125 2.72 -11.11 31.15
C GLY A 125 1.43 -10.30 31.00
N ARG A 126 1.41 -9.05 31.46
CA ARG A 126 0.30 -8.10 31.30
C ARG A 126 0.81 -6.79 30.72
N PHE A 127 -0.08 -6.02 30.12
CA PHE A 127 0.20 -4.68 29.66
C PHE A 127 0.37 -3.75 30.88
N GLU A 128 1.49 -3.03 30.89
CA GLU A 128 1.72 -1.91 31.80
C GLU A 128 1.38 -0.59 31.10
N ARG A 129 1.58 -0.52 29.78
CA ARG A 129 1.28 0.64 28.94
C ARG A 129 1.15 0.22 27.47
N ILE A 130 0.39 0.97 26.69
CA ILE A 130 0.36 0.91 25.23
C ILE A 130 0.51 2.30 24.62
N ASP A 131 1.38 2.39 23.61
CA ASP A 131 1.44 3.55 22.73
C ASP A 131 0.71 3.21 21.43
N ILE A 132 -0.38 3.93 21.13
CA ILE A 132 -1.06 3.91 19.83
C ILE A 132 -0.58 5.12 19.03
N VAL A 133 -0.03 4.88 17.85
CA VAL A 133 0.39 5.95 16.93
C VAL A 133 -0.45 5.86 15.66
N LEU A 134 -1.10 6.97 15.30
CA LEU A 134 -2.02 7.05 14.16
C LEU A 134 -1.48 8.03 13.11
N GLU A 135 -1.42 7.58 11.86
CA GLU A 135 -1.05 8.43 10.72
C GLU A 135 -2.24 9.33 10.33
N THR A 136 -2.02 10.62 10.14
CA THR A 136 -3.08 11.59 9.80
C THR A 136 -3.45 11.59 8.31
N GLY A 137 -2.62 10.99 7.46
CA GLY A 137 -2.83 10.93 6.02
C GLY A 137 -1.64 10.35 5.31
N ASN A 138 -1.75 10.15 4.00
CA ASN A 138 -0.68 9.53 3.22
C ASN A 138 -0.49 10.17 1.85
N TYR A 139 0.65 9.89 1.24
CA TYR A 139 0.91 10.29 -0.14
C TYR A 139 0.13 9.43 -1.13
N GLN A 140 -0.71 10.08 -1.93
CA GLN A 140 -1.42 9.50 -3.07
C GLN A 140 -0.83 10.06 -4.37
N GLY A 141 0.11 9.32 -4.95
CA GLY A 141 0.93 9.82 -6.05
C GLY A 141 1.93 10.86 -5.56
N TYR A 142 1.75 12.13 -5.96
CA TYR A 142 2.60 13.24 -5.53
C TYR A 142 1.94 14.18 -4.53
N SER A 143 0.69 13.91 -4.15
CA SER A 143 -0.08 14.75 -3.24
C SER A 143 -0.24 14.04 -1.91
N TRP A 144 0.06 14.73 -0.83
CA TRP A 144 -0.32 14.28 0.51
C TRP A 144 -1.83 14.46 0.68
N VAL A 145 -2.51 13.44 1.21
CA VAL A 145 -3.97 13.41 1.39
C VAL A 145 -4.29 13.01 2.82
N GLN A 146 -4.97 13.90 3.53
CA GLN A 146 -5.47 13.68 4.89
C GLN A 146 -6.51 12.56 4.91
N TYR A 147 -6.49 11.73 5.96
CA TYR A 147 -7.56 10.74 6.19
C TYR A 147 -8.85 11.44 6.61
N GLY A 148 -9.99 10.94 6.10
CA GLY A 148 -11.29 11.38 6.57
C GLY A 148 -11.69 10.71 7.88
N ASP A 149 -12.64 11.31 8.60
CA ASP A 149 -13.10 10.84 9.92
C ASP A 149 -13.47 9.34 9.97
N ILE A 150 -14.17 8.84 8.94
CA ILE A 150 -14.53 7.42 8.86
C ILE A 150 -13.29 6.52 8.84
N ALA A 151 -12.27 6.91 8.06
CA ALA A 151 -11.03 6.14 7.97
C ALA A 151 -10.26 6.20 9.29
N MET A 152 -10.18 7.38 9.91
CA MET A 152 -9.51 7.54 11.20
C MET A 152 -10.17 6.69 12.28
N LYS A 153 -11.51 6.72 12.37
CA LYS A 153 -12.27 5.88 13.30
C LYS A 153 -11.99 4.40 13.08
N ASP A 154 -11.99 3.92 11.83
CA ASP A 154 -11.71 2.52 11.52
C ASP A 154 -10.29 2.11 11.95
N ILE A 155 -9.28 2.95 11.67
CA ILE A 155 -7.88 2.71 12.07
C ILE A 155 -7.77 2.70 13.59
N ALA A 156 -8.29 3.72 14.27
CA ALA A 156 -8.26 3.79 15.74
C ALA A 156 -8.97 2.59 16.38
N THR A 157 -10.09 2.13 15.80
CA THR A 157 -10.80 0.94 16.29
C THR A 157 -9.94 -0.33 16.17
N HIS A 158 -9.21 -0.49 15.05
CA HIS A 158 -8.28 -1.61 14.86
C HIS A 158 -7.15 -1.59 15.88
N GLU A 159 -6.46 -0.45 16.04
CA GLU A 159 -5.34 -0.34 16.98
C GLU A 159 -5.77 -0.49 18.44
N LEU A 160 -6.97 0.00 18.80
CA LEU A 160 -7.55 -0.25 20.12
C LEU A 160 -7.85 -1.73 20.36
N GLY A 161 -8.22 -2.49 19.33
CA GLY A 161 -8.37 -3.94 19.45
C GLY A 161 -7.06 -4.63 19.84
N HIS A 162 -5.94 -4.22 19.26
CA HIS A 162 -4.61 -4.66 19.71
C HIS A 162 -4.32 -4.22 21.15
N ALA A 163 -4.75 -3.02 21.54
CA ALA A 163 -4.61 -2.55 22.91
C ALA A 163 -5.45 -3.34 23.94
N LEU A 164 -6.48 -4.04 23.46
CA LEU A 164 -7.32 -4.96 24.22
C LEU A 164 -6.87 -6.43 24.05
N GLY A 165 -5.69 -6.67 23.48
CA GLY A 165 -5.08 -7.99 23.40
C GLY A 165 -5.58 -8.84 22.23
N LEU A 166 -6.33 -8.27 21.28
CA LEU A 166 -6.74 -8.96 20.06
C LEU A 166 -5.60 -9.01 19.04
N GLY A 167 -5.52 -10.12 18.31
CA GLY A 167 -4.68 -10.25 17.13
C GLY A 167 -5.44 -9.87 15.87
N HIS A 168 -4.77 -10.02 14.72
CA HIS A 168 -5.43 -9.88 13.43
C HIS A 168 -6.47 -10.98 13.21
N SER A 169 -7.59 -10.62 12.57
CA SER A 169 -8.63 -11.55 12.11
C SER A 169 -8.38 -11.99 10.67
N SER A 170 -8.76 -13.21 10.33
CA SER A 170 -8.75 -13.71 8.94
C SER A 170 -10.02 -13.36 8.16
N ASP A 171 -11.07 -12.91 8.85
CA ASP A 171 -12.33 -12.52 8.23
C ASP A 171 -12.23 -11.09 7.69
N ARG A 172 -12.46 -10.91 6.38
CA ARG A 172 -12.35 -9.62 5.69
C ARG A 172 -13.38 -8.59 6.15
N ASP A 173 -14.47 -9.03 6.77
CA ASP A 173 -15.52 -8.15 7.27
C ASP A 173 -15.30 -7.76 8.75
N ASP A 174 -14.26 -8.30 9.41
CA ASP A 174 -13.88 -7.97 10.78
C ASP A 174 -13.03 -6.69 10.84
N ILE A 175 -13.27 -5.85 11.85
CA ILE A 175 -12.47 -4.65 12.07
C ILE A 175 -11.00 -4.97 12.35
N MET A 176 -10.70 -6.16 12.90
CA MET A 176 -9.35 -6.66 13.14
C MET A 176 -8.70 -7.28 11.90
N TYR A 177 -9.34 -7.26 10.72
CA TYR A 177 -8.70 -7.71 9.49
C TYR A 177 -7.52 -6.80 9.13
N PRO A 178 -6.31 -7.35 8.86
CA PRO A 178 -5.16 -6.55 8.50
C PRO A 178 -5.36 -5.99 7.10
N THR A 179 -5.66 -4.69 7.01
CA THR A 179 -6.05 -4.06 5.74
C THR A 179 -4.88 -3.53 4.91
N TYR A 180 -3.69 -4.16 4.98
CA TYR A 180 -2.60 -3.94 4.00
C TYR A 180 -3.13 -3.93 2.55
N ASP A 181 -4.19 -4.70 2.27
CA ASP A 181 -4.91 -4.80 0.99
C ASP A 181 -5.75 -3.56 0.59
N ARG A 182 -6.13 -2.63 1.49
CA ARG A 182 -7.01 -1.49 1.12
C ARG A 182 -6.28 -0.42 0.31
N ARG A 183 -4.94 -0.43 0.24
CA ARG A 183 -4.15 0.48 -0.61
C ARG A 183 -4.16 0.08 -2.10
N GLU A 184 -4.51 -1.16 -2.43
CA GLU A 184 -4.62 -1.60 -3.84
C GLU A 184 -5.99 -1.35 -4.49
N ASN A 185 -6.96 -0.78 -3.75
CA ASN A 185 -8.21 -0.31 -4.35
C ASN A 185 -7.99 1.00 -5.10
N LEU A 186 -7.37 0.86 -6.27
CA LEU A 186 -7.51 1.65 -7.50
C LEU A 186 -8.04 3.06 -7.27
N ASN A 187 -7.15 4.05 -7.30
CA ASN A 187 -7.53 5.45 -7.49
C ASN A 187 -8.31 5.62 -8.81
N PRO A 188 -9.67 5.74 -8.82
CA PRO A 188 -10.39 5.97 -10.08
C PRO A 188 -10.05 7.37 -10.65
N LEU A 189 -9.55 8.26 -9.81
CA LEU A 189 -9.16 9.63 -10.14
C LEU A 189 -7.80 9.71 -10.85
N LEU A 190 -6.82 8.85 -10.51
CA LEU A 190 -5.53 8.81 -11.22
C LEU A 190 -5.69 8.28 -12.64
N LEU A 191 -6.55 7.27 -12.85
CA LEU A 191 -6.81 6.76 -14.19
C LEU A 191 -7.49 7.83 -15.06
N HIS A 192 -8.50 8.52 -14.54
CA HIS A 192 -9.21 9.56 -15.31
C HIS A 192 -8.34 10.79 -15.61
N SER A 193 -7.49 11.22 -14.67
CA SER A 193 -6.60 12.36 -14.85
C SER A 193 -5.46 12.09 -15.85
N THR A 194 -4.94 10.86 -15.89
CA THR A 194 -3.83 10.49 -16.79
C THR A 194 -4.28 9.93 -18.14
N TRP A 195 -5.54 9.52 -18.27
CA TRP A 195 -6.12 8.96 -19.50
C TRP A 195 -5.93 9.85 -20.75
N PRO A 196 -6.12 11.19 -20.70
CA PRO A 196 -5.92 12.04 -21.86
C PRO A 196 -4.45 12.06 -22.33
N VAL A 197 -3.50 12.00 -21.39
CA VAL A 197 -2.06 12.01 -21.68
C VAL A 197 -1.65 10.68 -22.30
N LEU A 198 -2.12 9.56 -21.75
CA LEU A 198 -1.87 8.22 -22.30
C LEU A 198 -2.45 8.08 -23.71
N LEU A 199 -3.66 8.59 -23.96
CA LEU A 199 -4.25 8.64 -25.30
C LEU A 199 -3.42 9.48 -26.28
N LEU A 200 -2.92 10.64 -25.86
CA LEU A 200 -2.04 11.47 -26.69
C LEU A 200 -0.74 10.74 -27.05
N LEU A 201 -0.13 10.03 -26.09
CA LEU A 201 1.08 9.23 -26.34
C LEU A 201 0.82 8.07 -27.29
N ILE A 202 -0.32 7.39 -27.17
CA ILE A 202 -0.72 6.31 -28.09
C ILE A 202 -0.95 6.88 -29.50
N ILE A 203 -1.66 8.00 -29.64
CA ILE A 203 -1.89 8.66 -30.94
C ILE A 203 -0.55 9.12 -31.55
N ALA A 204 0.34 9.69 -30.76
CA ALA A 204 1.67 10.09 -31.22
C ALA A 204 2.50 8.88 -31.70
N ALA A 205 2.48 7.77 -30.95
CA ALA A 205 3.16 6.54 -31.35
C ALA A 205 2.58 5.96 -32.65
N VAL A 206 1.26 5.90 -32.78
CA VAL A 206 0.58 5.41 -33.99
C VAL A 206 0.87 6.29 -35.20
N THR A 207 0.90 7.61 -35.05
CA THR A 207 1.23 8.54 -36.15
C THR A 207 2.69 8.41 -36.59
N ILE A 208 3.63 8.29 -35.65
CA ILE A 208 5.06 8.05 -35.94
C ILE A 208 5.23 6.70 -36.67
N ILE A 209 4.63 5.62 -36.16
CA ILE A 209 4.69 4.29 -36.77
C ILE A 209 4.06 4.30 -38.18
N SER A 210 2.94 4.98 -38.36
CA SER A 210 2.26 5.09 -39.67
C SER A 210 3.07 5.89 -40.68
N TYR A 211 3.69 7.00 -40.24
CA TYR A 211 4.56 7.83 -41.07
C TYR A 211 5.80 7.05 -41.54
N HIS A 212 6.47 6.35 -40.61
CA HIS A 212 7.64 5.53 -40.98
C HIS A 212 7.28 4.25 -41.74
N GLY A 213 6.13 3.63 -41.45
CA GLY A 213 5.64 2.45 -42.15
C GLY A 213 5.29 2.73 -43.61
N THR A 214 4.62 3.84 -43.89
CA THR A 214 4.31 4.27 -45.28
C THR A 214 5.57 4.65 -46.05
N GLY A 215 6.51 5.34 -45.40
CA GLY A 215 7.83 5.63 -45.98
C GLY A 215 8.61 4.36 -46.34
N TRP A 216 8.60 3.35 -45.47
CA TRP A 216 9.24 2.06 -45.72
C TRP A 216 8.59 1.29 -46.88
N LEU A 217 7.26 1.27 -46.98
CA LEU A 217 6.54 0.64 -48.08
C LEU A 217 6.83 1.33 -49.43
N HIS A 218 6.87 2.66 -49.45
CA HIS A 218 7.20 3.42 -50.66
C HIS A 218 8.65 3.18 -51.10
N TYR A 219 9.60 3.20 -50.16
CA TYR A 219 11.01 2.93 -50.43
C TYR A 219 11.22 1.52 -50.95
N ARG A 220 10.54 0.53 -50.36
CA ARG A 220 10.58 -0.87 -50.82
C ARG A 220 10.06 -1.03 -52.25
N LYS A 221 8.97 -0.34 -52.61
CA LYS A 221 8.42 -0.37 -53.97
C LYS A 221 9.34 0.30 -54.97
N LYS A 222 9.88 1.47 -54.64
CA LYS A 222 10.83 2.21 -55.50
C LYS A 222 12.11 1.41 -55.74
N ARG A 223 12.65 0.78 -54.69
CA ARG A 223 13.83 -0.09 -54.81
C ARG A 223 13.55 -1.28 -55.72
N LYS A 224 12.39 -1.95 -55.57
CA LYS A 224 12.03 -3.09 -56.42
C LYS A 224 11.95 -2.68 -57.90
N ASN A 225 11.33 -1.54 -58.20
CA ASN A 225 11.28 -1.03 -59.58
C ASN A 225 12.68 -0.72 -60.14
N LEU A 226 13.57 -0.12 -59.33
CA LEU A 226 14.95 0.15 -59.73
C LEU A 226 15.76 -1.13 -59.94
N GLU A 227 15.57 -2.13 -59.09
CA GLU A 227 16.17 -3.46 -59.28
C GLU A 227 15.65 -4.09 -60.58
N ASP A 228 14.33 -4.11 -60.79
CA ASP A 228 13.72 -4.68 -62.00
C ASP A 228 14.24 -3.98 -63.29
N ASP A 229 14.36 -2.65 -63.30
CA ASP A 229 14.90 -1.88 -64.45
C ASP A 229 16.39 -2.17 -64.69
N ILE A 230 17.24 -2.15 -63.65
CA ILE A 230 18.69 -2.39 -63.78
C ILE A 230 18.97 -3.84 -64.22
N PHE A 231 18.26 -4.80 -63.65
CA PHE A 231 18.43 -6.21 -64.00
C PHE A 231 17.77 -6.57 -65.33
N SER A 232 16.77 -5.83 -65.83
CA SER A 232 16.28 -6.02 -67.21
C SER A 232 17.29 -5.54 -68.25
N ASP A 233 17.90 -4.37 -68.03
CA ASP A 233 18.85 -3.77 -68.97
C ASP A 233 20.12 -4.62 -69.11
N MET A 234 20.66 -5.14 -68.00
CA MET A 234 21.81 -6.06 -68.05
C MET A 234 21.52 -7.38 -68.78
N ASN A 235 20.28 -7.89 -68.68
CA ASN A 235 19.86 -9.11 -69.39
C ASN A 235 19.58 -8.87 -70.88
N GLU A 236 19.34 -7.62 -71.31
CA GLU A 236 19.26 -7.23 -72.72
C GLU A 236 20.64 -6.97 -73.32
N GLU A 237 21.57 -6.36 -72.57
CA GLU A 237 22.97 -6.21 -72.99
C GLU A 237 23.68 -7.57 -73.17
N GLU A 238 23.56 -8.51 -72.22
CA GLU A 238 24.14 -9.86 -72.35
C GLU A 238 23.54 -10.70 -73.51
N ARG A 239 22.36 -10.33 -74.03
CA ARG A 239 21.70 -11.06 -75.12
C ARG A 239 22.08 -10.52 -76.50
N ASN A 240 22.68 -9.32 -76.55
CA ASN A 240 23.08 -8.62 -77.77
C ASN A 240 24.59 -8.68 -78.04
N GLU A 241 25.37 -9.36 -77.18
CA GLU A 241 26.75 -9.80 -77.41
C GLU A 241 26.82 -11.27 -77.88
#